data_AF-A0A7S8HYN6-F1
#
_entry.id   AF-A0A7S8HYN6-F1
#
_cell.length_a   1.000
_cell.length_b   1.000
_cell.length_c   1.000
_cell.angle_alpha   90.00
_cell.angle_beta   90.00
_cell.angle_gamma   90.00
#
_symmetry.space_group_name_H-M   'P 1'
#
loop_
_entity.id
_entity.type
_entity.pdbx_description
1 polymer ?
#
loop_
_entity_poly.entity_id
_entity_poly.type
_entity_poly.pdbx_seq_one_letter_code
_entity_poly.pdbx_strand_id
1 'polypeptide(L)'
;MAASQHVGQRISYDGALCTVRYVGEVAGTTGTWLGVEWDDSARGKHDGCHKGVRYFTCKSKFPTAASFVRPSRPADPPRHFLAAVNHKYASEYTLPDGRRAAEEIIFFGKRAEEVGFEKIRRKQANIGELTIVILDDLQVASARADDETEGTISKKCPKITQLDLSRNLFQHLDPVFDICRELPNLQHLTLNGNRFQEVLDNQTHGIMENVKELSLEATMMGWEEVCHIATKCPSLAALDAGSNHLQSLPALNYGSLVSTLTSINLEINEFTTFADISTLTSLISLRNVHLKGNNITAIAPEGVEGPVFSESVQYLDVSYNNIQSWTFVDQIPKHFPGLVGLRIGHNPFYDAVDADAKSSSSEESHMFTVARLASLKSLNFSQVTVADRTNAEMFYLSRIGKQLAAAPEDAEAEILALHPRWAELCEIHGAPSIMRRSEVNPSFLEARLITVSFHRRGEEERVTRIPKSYDIYAVKGVAGKLLGLSPLTLALIWETGEWDPVAGFDDQEGESSDEEEAEEEERERKEVDANAAYEDSASKPGRWVKREVELRDGPRQLGYCVDGLDVKIRVEAR
;
A
#
# COMPACT_ATOMS: atom_id res chain seq x y z
N MET A 1 -52.45 -4.85 -17.38
CA MET A 1 -51.60 -4.47 -18.53
C MET A 1 -50.19 -4.30 -17.96
N ALA A 2 -49.22 -5.11 -18.35
CA ALA A 2 -47.84 -4.88 -17.93
C ALA A 2 -47.42 -3.50 -18.47
N ALA A 3 -46.85 -2.64 -17.61
CA ALA A 3 -46.34 -1.35 -18.05
C ALA A 3 -45.34 -1.56 -19.19
N SER A 4 -45.52 -0.83 -20.30
CA SER A 4 -44.59 -0.88 -21.43
C SER A 4 -43.23 -0.36 -20.96
N GLN A 5 -42.16 -1.12 -21.20
CA GLN A 5 -40.83 -0.66 -20.84
C GLN A 5 -40.41 0.57 -21.64
N HIS A 6 -39.67 1.48 -21.01
CA HIS A 6 -39.22 2.74 -21.60
C HIS A 6 -37.70 2.94 -21.49
N VAL A 7 -37.14 3.81 -22.34
CA VAL A 7 -35.73 4.18 -22.27
C VAL A 7 -35.45 4.89 -20.95
N GLY A 8 -34.33 4.53 -20.31
CA GLY A 8 -33.97 5.00 -18.97
C GLY A 8 -34.44 4.07 -17.86
N GLN A 9 -35.38 3.17 -18.12
CA GLN A 9 -35.88 2.27 -17.08
C GLN A 9 -34.76 1.38 -16.53
N ARG A 10 -34.66 1.31 -15.19
CA ARG A 10 -33.83 0.35 -14.48
C ARG A 10 -34.57 -0.99 -14.38
N ILE A 11 -33.91 -2.07 -14.78
CA ILE A 11 -34.49 -3.41 -14.80
C ILE A 11 -33.47 -4.41 -14.24
N SER A 12 -33.96 -5.44 -13.54
CA SER A 12 -33.16 -6.59 -13.14
C SER A 12 -33.63 -7.85 -13.88
N TYR A 13 -32.69 -8.67 -14.31
CA TYR A 13 -32.93 -9.99 -14.91
C TYR A 13 -32.08 -11.05 -14.22
N ASP A 14 -32.73 -11.91 -13.44
CA ASP A 14 -32.06 -12.97 -12.68
C ASP A 14 -30.98 -12.39 -11.74
N GLY A 15 -31.31 -11.28 -11.06
CA GLY A 15 -30.41 -10.52 -10.18
C GLY A 15 -29.42 -9.60 -10.91
N ALA A 16 -29.36 -9.62 -12.25
CA ALA A 16 -28.46 -8.75 -12.99
C ALA A 16 -29.12 -7.42 -13.36
N LEU A 17 -28.59 -6.32 -12.83
CA LEU A 17 -29.08 -4.96 -13.07
C LEU A 17 -28.65 -4.42 -14.44
N CYS A 18 -29.57 -3.70 -15.07
CA CYS A 18 -29.34 -3.01 -16.34
C CYS A 18 -30.20 -1.76 -16.49
N THR A 19 -29.82 -0.92 -17.44
CA THR A 19 -30.60 0.24 -17.88
C THR A 19 -31.05 0.03 -19.33
N VAL A 20 -32.34 0.25 -19.60
CA VAL A 20 -32.87 0.25 -20.97
C VAL A 20 -32.35 1.47 -21.71
N ARG A 21 -31.66 1.26 -22.84
CA ARG A 21 -31.10 2.30 -23.71
C ARG A 21 -31.82 2.44 -25.04
N TYR A 22 -32.59 1.42 -25.44
CA TYR A 22 -33.30 1.41 -26.71
C TYR A 22 -34.57 0.57 -26.62
N VAL A 23 -35.64 1.04 -27.26
CA VAL A 23 -36.88 0.28 -27.45
C VAL A 23 -37.28 0.41 -28.91
N GLY A 24 -37.27 -0.70 -29.66
CA GLY A 24 -37.59 -0.66 -31.09
C GLY A 24 -37.23 -1.93 -31.85
N GLU A 25 -37.35 -1.88 -33.17
CA GLU A 25 -37.00 -2.99 -34.06
C GLU A 25 -35.49 -3.08 -34.28
N VAL A 26 -34.98 -4.30 -34.47
CA VAL A 26 -33.57 -4.54 -34.81
C VAL A 26 -33.50 -5.17 -36.19
N ALA A 27 -32.70 -4.59 -37.08
CA ALA A 27 -32.55 -5.00 -38.47
C ALA A 27 -32.24 -6.50 -38.60
N GLY A 28 -32.99 -7.18 -39.46
CA GLY A 28 -32.87 -8.62 -39.67
C GLY A 28 -33.46 -9.48 -38.54
N THR A 29 -34.27 -8.90 -37.66
CA THR A 29 -35.04 -9.62 -36.64
C THR A 29 -36.52 -9.22 -36.71
N THR A 30 -37.39 -10.01 -36.09
CA THR A 30 -38.83 -9.73 -36.02
C THR A 30 -39.23 -9.16 -34.66
N GLY A 31 -40.13 -8.18 -34.67
CA GLY A 31 -40.73 -7.58 -33.48
C GLY A 31 -39.80 -6.64 -32.70
N THR A 32 -40.34 -6.08 -31.62
CA THR A 32 -39.64 -5.13 -30.75
C THR A 32 -38.60 -5.81 -29.86
N TRP A 33 -37.53 -5.08 -29.59
CA TRP A 33 -36.45 -5.43 -28.68
C TRP A 33 -36.20 -4.31 -27.69
N LEU A 34 -35.69 -4.70 -26.52
CA LEU A 34 -35.07 -3.81 -25.55
C LEU A 34 -33.55 -3.89 -25.75
N GLY A 35 -32.91 -2.78 -26.09
CA GLY A 35 -31.48 -2.65 -25.95
C GLY A 35 -31.16 -2.27 -24.51
N VAL A 36 -30.46 -3.14 -23.79
CA VAL A 36 -30.09 -2.92 -22.38
C VAL A 36 -28.58 -2.78 -22.25
N GLU A 37 -28.15 -1.88 -21.38
CA GLU A 37 -26.77 -1.77 -20.91
C GLU A 37 -26.69 -2.36 -19.50
N TRP A 38 -25.85 -3.37 -19.31
CA TRP A 38 -25.64 -4.02 -18.02
C TRP A 38 -24.74 -3.19 -17.12
N ASP A 39 -25.02 -3.20 -15.82
CA ASP A 39 -24.14 -2.56 -14.85
C ASP A 39 -22.80 -3.30 -14.78
N ASP A 40 -22.83 -4.64 -14.83
CA ASP A 40 -21.66 -5.47 -15.12
C ASP A 40 -21.39 -5.49 -16.64
N SER A 41 -20.39 -4.71 -17.04
CA SER A 41 -20.01 -4.55 -18.43
C SER A 41 -19.47 -5.83 -19.12
N ALA A 42 -19.08 -6.86 -18.35
CA ALA A 42 -18.64 -8.14 -18.91
C ALA A 42 -19.80 -9.05 -19.33
N ARG A 43 -21.03 -8.76 -18.90
CA ARG A 43 -22.20 -9.63 -19.10
C ARG A 43 -22.79 -9.60 -20.50
N GLY A 44 -22.66 -8.48 -21.21
CA GLY A 44 -23.32 -8.30 -22.49
C GLY A 44 -22.58 -8.95 -23.66
N LYS A 45 -22.89 -8.47 -24.86
CA LYS A 45 -22.47 -9.05 -26.14
C LYS A 45 -21.95 -8.02 -27.13
N HIS A 46 -22.31 -6.76 -26.96
CA HIS A 46 -21.97 -5.65 -27.87
C HIS A 46 -21.98 -4.32 -27.12
N ASP A 47 -21.63 -3.23 -27.79
CA ASP A 47 -21.58 -1.85 -27.28
C ASP A 47 -22.83 -1.00 -27.64
N GLY A 48 -23.86 -1.67 -28.18
CA GLY A 48 -25.06 -1.03 -28.73
C GLY A 48 -25.16 -1.09 -30.26
N CYS A 49 -24.12 -1.63 -30.92
CA CYS A 49 -24.12 -1.97 -32.34
C CYS A 49 -24.51 -3.44 -32.58
N HIS A 50 -25.34 -3.70 -33.60
CA HIS A 50 -25.62 -5.05 -34.08
C HIS A 50 -25.54 -5.10 -35.60
N LYS A 51 -24.69 -6.00 -36.14
CA LYS A 51 -24.45 -6.19 -37.58
C LYS A 51 -24.14 -4.88 -38.34
N GLY A 52 -23.33 -4.02 -37.73
CA GLY A 52 -22.89 -2.76 -38.34
C GLY A 52 -23.88 -1.58 -38.18
N VAL A 53 -25.05 -1.81 -37.57
CA VAL A 53 -26.02 -0.74 -37.28
C VAL A 53 -25.96 -0.38 -35.80
N ARG A 54 -25.76 0.90 -35.48
CA ARG A 54 -25.77 1.42 -34.10
C ARG A 54 -27.18 1.83 -33.70
N TYR A 55 -27.70 1.23 -32.63
CA TYR A 55 -29.04 1.52 -32.10
C TYR A 55 -28.99 2.45 -30.90
N PHE A 56 -27.95 2.33 -30.08
CA PHE A 56 -27.69 3.16 -28.91
C PHE A 56 -26.20 3.15 -28.58
N THR A 57 -25.80 4.00 -27.64
CA THR A 57 -24.44 4.07 -27.10
C THR A 57 -24.49 3.82 -25.61
N CYS A 58 -23.62 2.96 -25.11
CA CYS A 58 -23.43 2.68 -23.68
C CYS A 58 -22.71 3.84 -22.98
N LYS A 59 -22.99 4.03 -21.68
CA LYS A 59 -22.13 4.85 -20.81
C LYS A 59 -20.78 4.17 -20.59
N SER A 60 -20.78 2.86 -20.38
CA SER A 60 -19.58 2.05 -20.28
C SER A 60 -18.83 2.01 -21.62
N LYS A 61 -17.51 2.19 -21.57
CA LYS A 61 -16.61 2.11 -22.74
C LYS A 61 -16.27 0.65 -23.12
N PHE A 62 -16.73 -0.34 -22.36
CA PHE A 62 -16.46 -1.75 -22.63
C PHE A 62 -17.20 -2.23 -23.89
N PRO A 63 -16.54 -3.02 -24.76
CA PRO A 63 -17.09 -3.40 -26.07
C PRO A 63 -18.29 -4.36 -25.99
N THR A 64 -18.56 -4.93 -24.81
CA THR A 64 -19.60 -5.94 -24.58
C THR A 64 -20.61 -5.52 -23.52
N ALA A 65 -20.72 -4.24 -23.17
CA ALA A 65 -21.56 -3.81 -22.05
C ALA A 65 -23.09 -4.00 -22.25
N ALA A 66 -23.55 -4.27 -23.47
CA ALA A 66 -24.96 -4.27 -23.83
C ALA A 66 -25.47 -5.56 -24.46
N SER A 67 -26.79 -5.73 -24.45
CA SER A 67 -27.50 -6.84 -25.09
C SER A 67 -28.86 -6.40 -25.63
N PHE A 68 -29.38 -7.14 -26.61
CA PHE A 68 -30.79 -7.08 -26.98
C PHE A 68 -31.58 -8.17 -26.26
N VAL A 69 -32.65 -7.78 -25.58
CA VAL A 69 -33.54 -8.65 -24.80
C VAL A 69 -34.98 -8.50 -25.31
N ARG A 70 -35.75 -9.59 -25.27
CA ARG A 70 -37.17 -9.55 -25.63
C ARG A 70 -37.97 -8.83 -24.54
N PRO A 71 -38.90 -7.91 -24.89
CA PRO A 71 -39.80 -7.28 -23.91
C PRO A 71 -40.63 -8.28 -23.09
N SER A 72 -40.86 -9.48 -23.64
CA SER A 72 -41.57 -10.58 -22.98
C SER A 72 -40.73 -11.35 -21.95
N ARG A 73 -39.41 -11.10 -21.86
CA ARG A 73 -38.59 -11.73 -20.83
C ARG A 73 -39.05 -11.20 -19.46
N PRO A 74 -39.41 -12.06 -18.51
CA PRO A 74 -39.81 -11.61 -17.18
C PRO A 74 -38.61 -10.94 -16.50
N ALA A 75 -38.84 -9.75 -15.95
CA ALA A 75 -37.90 -9.03 -15.10
C ALA A 75 -38.18 -9.34 -13.63
N ASP A 76 -37.18 -9.17 -12.78
CA ASP A 76 -37.37 -9.27 -11.33
C ASP A 76 -38.28 -8.11 -10.86
N PRO A 77 -39.23 -8.39 -9.94
CA PRO A 77 -40.17 -7.37 -9.51
C PRO A 77 -39.47 -6.29 -8.68
N PRO A 78 -39.76 -5.00 -8.92
CA PRO A 78 -39.25 -3.93 -8.07
C PRO A 78 -39.84 -4.04 -6.65
N ARG A 79 -39.06 -3.59 -5.67
CA ARG A 79 -39.49 -3.50 -4.26
C ARG A 79 -39.52 -2.05 -3.81
N HIS A 80 -40.41 -1.75 -2.88
CA HIS A 80 -40.27 -0.54 -2.08
C HIS A 80 -39.39 -0.81 -0.85
N PHE A 81 -38.93 0.25 -0.19
CA PHE A 81 -37.98 0.17 0.93
C PHE A 81 -38.35 -0.85 2.01
N LEU A 82 -39.56 -0.75 2.59
CA LEU A 82 -39.98 -1.64 3.68
C LEU A 82 -40.10 -3.10 3.24
N ALA A 83 -40.57 -3.36 2.02
CA ALA A 83 -40.58 -4.72 1.48
C ALA A 83 -39.17 -5.31 1.37
N ALA A 84 -38.16 -4.50 1.02
CA ALA A 84 -36.76 -4.94 0.98
C ALA A 84 -36.18 -5.18 2.39
N VAL A 85 -36.49 -4.31 3.36
CA VAL A 85 -36.12 -4.51 4.78
C VAL A 85 -36.74 -5.80 5.31
N ASN A 86 -38.05 -5.99 5.10
CA ASN A 86 -38.74 -7.19 5.53
C ASN A 86 -38.18 -8.43 4.83
N HIS A 87 -37.89 -8.35 3.54
CA HIS A 87 -37.29 -9.44 2.78
C HIS A 87 -35.92 -9.85 3.31
N LYS A 88 -35.07 -8.89 3.67
CA LYS A 88 -33.70 -9.21 4.14
C LYS A 88 -33.65 -9.61 5.61
N TYR A 89 -34.43 -8.95 6.46
CA TYR A 89 -34.28 -9.04 7.91
C TYR A 89 -35.43 -9.77 8.60
N ALA A 90 -36.64 -9.77 8.04
CA ALA A 90 -37.83 -10.31 8.68
C ALA A 90 -38.38 -11.60 8.04
N SER A 91 -37.98 -11.94 6.80
CA SER A 91 -38.49 -13.08 6.04
C SER A 91 -38.14 -14.44 6.64
N GLU A 92 -37.16 -14.49 7.55
CA GLU A 92 -36.69 -15.73 8.19
C GLU A 92 -37.38 -16.05 9.53
N TYR A 93 -38.71 -15.92 9.60
CA TYR A 93 -39.49 -16.50 10.70
C TYR A 93 -40.57 -17.46 10.18
N THR A 94 -40.14 -18.72 10.00
CA THR A 94 -40.93 -19.98 9.90
C THR A 94 -41.81 -20.22 8.66
N LEU A 95 -41.49 -21.27 7.90
CA LEU A 95 -42.46 -21.97 7.06
C LEU A 95 -43.56 -22.60 7.95
N PRO A 96 -44.80 -22.81 7.45
CA PRO A 96 -45.91 -23.41 8.20
C PRO A 96 -45.64 -24.82 8.78
N ASP A 97 -44.56 -25.48 8.34
CA ASP A 97 -44.13 -26.81 8.77
C ASP A 97 -42.99 -26.80 9.83
N GLY A 98 -42.54 -25.62 10.26
CA GLY A 98 -41.48 -25.46 11.26
C GLY A 98 -40.04 -25.63 10.75
N ARG A 99 -39.81 -25.71 9.43
CA ARG A 99 -38.44 -25.74 8.86
C ARG A 99 -37.86 -24.33 8.67
N ARG A 100 -36.54 -24.22 8.84
CA ARG A 100 -35.76 -23.02 8.53
C ARG A 100 -35.60 -22.89 7.02
N ALA A 101 -35.91 -21.72 6.48
CA ALA A 101 -35.54 -21.31 5.12
C ALA A 101 -34.21 -20.54 5.15
N ALA A 102 -33.21 -21.01 5.90
CA ALA A 102 -31.87 -20.53 5.67
C ALA A 102 -31.50 -21.02 4.27
N GLU A 103 -31.31 -20.11 3.32
CA GLU A 103 -30.74 -20.48 2.01
C GLU A 103 -29.50 -21.34 2.28
N GLU A 104 -29.48 -22.56 1.74
CA GLU A 104 -28.34 -23.44 1.92
C GLU A 104 -27.11 -22.74 1.36
N ILE A 105 -26.18 -22.32 2.23
CA ILE A 105 -24.93 -21.72 1.78
C ILE A 105 -24.08 -22.86 1.21
N ILE A 106 -24.02 -22.93 -0.12
CA ILE A 106 -23.25 -23.94 -0.84
C ILE A 106 -21.99 -23.28 -1.39
N PHE A 107 -20.85 -23.56 -0.75
CA PHE A 107 -19.54 -23.19 -1.28
C PHE A 107 -18.94 -24.38 -2.03
N PHE A 108 -18.66 -24.23 -3.32
CA PHE A 108 -18.01 -25.26 -4.13
C PHE A 108 -18.70 -26.64 -4.05
N GLY A 109 -20.04 -26.66 -4.01
CA GLY A 109 -20.83 -27.90 -3.87
C GLY A 109 -20.87 -28.49 -2.46
N LYS A 110 -20.20 -27.87 -1.47
CA LYS A 110 -20.27 -28.26 -0.05
C LYS A 110 -21.29 -27.40 0.68
N ARG A 111 -22.18 -28.07 1.42
CA ARG A 111 -23.16 -27.43 2.30
C ARG A 111 -22.44 -26.91 3.55
N ALA A 112 -22.50 -25.61 3.78
CA ALA A 112 -22.06 -25.00 5.02
C ALA A 112 -23.26 -24.91 5.98
N GLU A 113 -23.07 -25.36 7.21
CA GLU A 113 -24.05 -25.22 8.29
C GLU A 113 -23.71 -23.98 9.12
N GLU A 114 -24.66 -23.04 9.23
CA GLU A 114 -24.50 -21.88 10.10
C GLU A 114 -24.79 -22.25 11.56
N VAL A 115 -23.75 -22.28 12.39
CA VAL A 115 -23.88 -22.50 13.84
C VAL A 115 -23.69 -21.16 14.57
N GLY A 116 -24.67 -20.78 15.41
CA GLY A 116 -24.56 -19.62 16.31
C GLY A 116 -25.14 -18.28 15.81
N PHE A 117 -25.60 -18.19 14.56
CA PHE A 117 -26.17 -16.96 13.98
C PHE A 117 -27.63 -16.68 14.37
N GLU A 118 -28.31 -17.62 15.02
CA GLU A 118 -29.74 -17.51 15.37
C GLU A 118 -30.06 -16.35 16.33
N LYS A 119 -29.15 -16.05 17.26
CA LYS A 119 -29.28 -14.89 18.16
C LYS A 119 -29.17 -13.56 17.41
N ILE A 120 -28.37 -13.52 16.35
CA ILE A 120 -28.17 -12.33 15.51
C ILE A 120 -29.41 -12.14 14.63
N ARG A 121 -29.87 -13.19 13.95
CA ARG A 121 -31.11 -13.18 13.13
C ARG A 121 -32.32 -12.72 13.95
N ARG A 122 -32.47 -13.19 15.19
CA ARG A 122 -33.56 -12.76 16.09
C ARG A 122 -33.52 -11.29 16.47
N LYS A 123 -32.32 -10.74 16.65
CA LYS A 123 -32.17 -9.31 16.88
C LYS A 123 -32.49 -8.52 15.61
N GLN A 124 -32.04 -8.99 14.45
CA GLN A 124 -32.22 -8.32 13.16
C GLN A 124 -33.67 -8.32 12.67
N ALA A 125 -34.45 -9.37 12.95
CA ALA A 125 -35.86 -9.42 12.61
C ALA A 125 -36.74 -8.44 13.41
N ASN A 126 -36.22 -7.90 14.51
CA ASN A 126 -36.81 -6.71 15.11
C ASN A 126 -36.37 -5.47 14.34
N ILE A 127 -37.02 -5.23 13.19
CA ILE A 127 -36.65 -4.17 12.26
C ILE A 127 -36.69 -2.75 12.87
N GLY A 128 -37.42 -2.56 13.97
CA GLY A 128 -37.48 -1.29 14.70
C GLY A 128 -36.23 -0.97 15.52
N GLU A 129 -35.38 -1.97 15.77
CA GLU A 129 -34.11 -1.84 16.49
C GLU A 129 -32.90 -1.72 15.56
N LEU A 130 -33.10 -1.81 14.25
CA LEU A 130 -32.00 -1.74 13.27
C LEU A 130 -31.40 -0.33 13.23
N THR A 131 -30.08 -0.25 13.40
CA THR A 131 -29.29 0.97 13.26
C THR A 131 -28.52 1.02 11.95
N ILE A 132 -28.09 -0.14 11.45
CA ILE A 132 -27.38 -0.30 10.18
C ILE A 132 -28.24 -1.19 9.28
N VAL A 133 -28.61 -0.67 8.12
CA VAL A 133 -29.47 -1.35 7.14
C VAL A 133 -28.77 -1.36 5.78
N ILE A 134 -28.59 -2.56 5.24
CA ILE A 134 -27.93 -2.79 3.96
C ILE A 134 -28.96 -3.38 3.01
N LEU A 135 -29.41 -2.63 2.01
CA LEU A 135 -30.39 -3.04 1.01
C LEU A 135 -29.79 -3.06 -0.41
N ASP A 136 -28.48 -3.26 -0.48
CA ASP A 136 -27.76 -3.51 -1.71
C ASP A 136 -28.35 -4.68 -2.51
N ASP A 137 -28.53 -4.48 -3.82
CA ASP A 137 -28.99 -5.48 -4.79
C ASP A 137 -30.33 -6.15 -4.43
N LEU A 138 -31.26 -5.38 -3.84
CA LEU A 138 -32.60 -5.84 -3.46
C LEU A 138 -33.72 -5.24 -4.31
N GLN A 139 -33.37 -4.76 -5.51
CA GLN A 139 -34.30 -4.24 -6.49
C GLN A 139 -35.21 -3.12 -5.94
N VAL A 140 -34.71 -2.34 -4.99
CA VAL A 140 -35.43 -1.20 -4.42
C VAL A 140 -35.62 -0.15 -5.51
N ALA A 141 -36.86 0.27 -5.75
CA ALA A 141 -37.20 1.25 -6.77
C ALA A 141 -37.94 2.48 -6.19
N SER A 142 -38.63 2.31 -5.06
CA SER A 142 -39.48 3.34 -4.45
C SER A 142 -39.33 3.38 -2.92
N ALA A 143 -39.68 4.52 -2.33
CA ALA A 143 -39.74 4.66 -0.87
C ALA A 143 -40.92 3.87 -0.28
N ARG A 144 -42.07 3.89 -0.96
CA ARG A 144 -43.35 3.36 -0.47
C ARG A 144 -44.03 2.49 -1.52
N ALA A 145 -44.93 1.63 -1.05
CA ALA A 145 -45.90 0.94 -1.90
C ALA A 145 -47.00 1.91 -2.36
N ASP A 146 -47.62 1.61 -3.50
CA ASP A 146 -48.73 2.39 -4.04
C ASP A 146 -50.01 2.31 -3.18
N ASP A 147 -50.15 1.26 -2.36
CA ASP A 147 -51.34 0.97 -1.56
C ASP A 147 -51.21 1.32 -0.06
N GLU A 148 -50.08 1.93 0.35
CA GLU A 148 -49.75 2.35 1.73
C GLU A 148 -49.86 1.26 2.83
N THR A 149 -50.00 -0.01 2.46
CA THR A 149 -50.36 -1.09 3.40
C THR A 149 -49.31 -1.39 4.47
N GLU A 150 -48.02 -1.18 4.19
CA GLU A 150 -46.92 -1.49 5.13
C GLU A 150 -46.63 -0.39 6.18
N GLY A 151 -47.29 0.77 6.08
CA GLY A 151 -47.07 1.92 6.96
C GLY A 151 -45.87 2.79 6.57
N THR A 152 -45.36 3.56 7.52
CA THR A 152 -44.29 4.56 7.27
C THR A 152 -42.92 4.07 7.73
N ILE A 153 -41.86 4.46 7.01
CA ILE A 153 -40.49 4.06 7.31
C ILE A 153 -40.10 4.53 8.72
N SER A 154 -40.44 5.78 9.04
CA SER A 154 -40.20 6.42 10.34
C SER A 154 -40.78 5.65 11.53
N LYS A 155 -41.91 4.97 11.36
CA LYS A 155 -42.56 4.18 12.44
C LYS A 155 -41.97 2.79 12.56
N LYS A 156 -41.61 2.16 11.44
CA LYS A 156 -41.13 0.78 11.39
C LYS A 156 -39.64 0.66 11.69
N CYS A 157 -38.84 1.65 11.30
CA CYS A 157 -37.38 1.64 11.41
C CYS A 157 -36.82 2.98 11.95
N PRO A 158 -37.22 3.42 13.16
CA PRO A 158 -36.88 4.76 13.68
C PRO A 158 -35.40 4.97 14.03
N LYS A 159 -34.63 3.89 14.20
CA LYS A 159 -33.26 3.92 14.75
C LYS A 159 -32.16 3.87 13.69
N ILE A 160 -32.50 3.84 12.40
CA ILE A 160 -31.50 3.74 11.34
C ILE A 160 -30.58 4.97 11.38
N THR A 161 -29.28 4.72 11.49
CA THR A 161 -28.20 5.71 11.39
C THR A 161 -27.33 5.49 10.18
N GLN A 162 -27.27 4.27 9.64
CA GLN A 162 -26.52 3.93 8.44
C GLN A 162 -27.40 3.16 7.45
N LEU A 163 -27.42 3.61 6.20
CA LEU A 163 -28.22 3.02 5.14
C LEU A 163 -27.38 2.84 3.88
N ASP A 164 -27.37 1.61 3.37
CA ASP A 164 -26.82 1.27 2.07
C ASP A 164 -27.95 0.89 1.10
N LEU A 165 -28.06 1.67 0.02
CA LEU A 165 -29.02 1.52 -1.08
C LEU A 165 -28.28 1.29 -2.41
N SER A 166 -27.05 0.77 -2.37
CA SER A 166 -26.24 0.48 -3.55
C SER A 166 -26.95 -0.44 -4.54
N ARG A 167 -26.61 -0.31 -5.82
CA ARG A 167 -27.02 -1.23 -6.90
C ARG A 167 -28.51 -1.59 -6.83
N ASN A 168 -29.37 -0.60 -7.02
CA ASN A 168 -30.82 -0.78 -6.97
C ASN A 168 -31.48 -0.27 -8.27
N LEU A 169 -32.81 -0.24 -8.29
CA LEU A 169 -33.63 0.12 -9.46
C LEU A 169 -34.04 1.61 -9.48
N PHE A 170 -33.34 2.47 -8.74
CA PHE A 170 -33.59 3.91 -8.75
C PHE A 170 -33.26 4.51 -10.12
N GLN A 171 -34.27 5.09 -10.76
CA GLN A 171 -34.10 5.89 -11.98
C GLN A 171 -33.72 7.34 -11.66
N HIS A 172 -34.32 7.91 -10.61
CA HIS A 172 -34.13 9.29 -10.14
C HIS A 172 -33.84 9.29 -8.64
N LEU A 173 -33.42 10.45 -8.12
CA LEU A 173 -33.07 10.60 -6.71
C LEU A 173 -34.28 10.74 -5.76
N ASP A 174 -35.46 11.11 -6.27
CA ASP A 174 -36.62 11.41 -5.42
C ASP A 174 -36.99 10.29 -4.44
N PRO A 175 -37.04 9.00 -4.85
CA PRO A 175 -37.28 7.92 -3.91
C PRO A 175 -36.23 7.83 -2.79
N VAL A 176 -34.97 8.16 -3.08
CA VAL A 176 -33.89 8.18 -2.08
C VAL A 176 -34.13 9.31 -1.08
N PHE A 177 -34.47 10.51 -1.56
CA PHE A 177 -34.82 11.63 -0.68
C PHE A 177 -36.05 11.33 0.17
N ASP A 178 -37.06 10.67 -0.39
CA ASP A 178 -38.27 10.29 0.33
C ASP A 178 -37.98 9.29 1.45
N ILE A 179 -37.09 8.32 1.22
CA ILE A 179 -36.59 7.41 2.26
C ILE A 179 -35.84 8.20 3.34
N CYS A 180 -34.87 9.04 2.94
CA CYS A 180 -34.02 9.78 3.89
C CYS A 180 -34.82 10.76 4.74
N ARG A 181 -35.88 11.37 4.19
CA ARG A 181 -36.78 12.29 4.93
C ARG A 181 -37.48 11.61 6.11
N GLU A 182 -37.69 10.29 6.03
CA GLU A 182 -38.29 9.52 7.12
C GLU A 182 -37.27 8.97 8.14
N LEU A 183 -35.98 9.20 7.92
CA LEU A 183 -34.89 8.69 8.74
C LEU A 183 -34.13 9.85 9.41
N PRO A 184 -34.70 10.50 10.44
CA PRO A 184 -34.12 11.70 11.03
C PRO A 184 -32.75 11.48 11.67
N ASN A 185 -32.39 10.23 12.02
CA ASN A 185 -31.11 9.89 12.64
C ASN A 185 -30.04 9.42 11.63
N LEU A 186 -30.34 9.45 10.33
CA LEU A 186 -29.43 8.97 9.29
C LEU A 186 -28.16 9.84 9.22
N GLN A 187 -27.00 9.19 9.33
CA GLN A 187 -25.68 9.83 9.30
C GLN A 187 -24.81 9.31 8.15
N HIS A 188 -24.98 8.04 7.75
CA HIS A 188 -24.19 7.41 6.69
C HIS A 188 -25.12 6.92 5.59
N LEU A 189 -24.90 7.39 4.36
CA LEU A 189 -25.69 6.99 3.19
C LEU A 189 -24.76 6.49 2.08
N THR A 190 -25.00 5.26 1.62
CA THR A 190 -24.26 4.64 0.51
C THR A 190 -25.21 4.43 -0.68
N LEU A 191 -24.85 4.98 -1.85
CA LEU A 191 -25.66 4.93 -3.08
C LEU A 191 -24.87 4.32 -4.25
N ASN A 192 -23.85 3.52 -3.96
CA ASN A 192 -22.86 3.08 -4.93
C ASN A 192 -23.48 2.26 -6.06
N GLY A 193 -22.92 2.33 -7.26
CA GLY A 193 -23.38 1.49 -8.38
C GLY A 193 -24.78 1.80 -8.93
N ASN A 194 -25.49 2.80 -8.41
CA ASN A 194 -26.77 3.24 -9.01
C ASN A 194 -26.54 4.01 -10.32
N ARG A 195 -27.55 4.06 -11.20
CA ARG A 195 -27.50 4.74 -12.51
C ARG A 195 -28.60 5.78 -12.63
N PHE A 196 -28.52 6.80 -11.78
CA PHE A 196 -29.48 7.90 -11.78
C PHE A 196 -29.48 8.66 -13.11
N GLN A 197 -30.63 9.25 -13.40
CA GLN A 197 -30.88 10.11 -14.54
C GLN A 197 -31.36 11.46 -14.05
N GLU A 198 -31.16 12.49 -14.88
CA GLU A 198 -31.67 13.85 -14.63
C GLU A 198 -31.21 14.41 -13.27
N VAL A 199 -29.97 14.08 -12.85
CA VAL A 199 -29.43 14.46 -11.53
C VAL A 199 -29.35 15.97 -11.32
N LEU A 200 -29.18 16.72 -12.41
CA LEU A 200 -29.07 18.19 -12.37
C LEU A 200 -30.42 18.90 -12.52
N ASP A 201 -31.52 18.18 -12.68
CA ASP A 201 -32.83 18.80 -12.87
C ASP A 201 -33.34 19.43 -11.57
N ASN A 202 -33.66 20.72 -11.63
CA ASN A 202 -34.05 21.51 -10.47
C ASN A 202 -35.50 21.27 -10.00
N GLN A 203 -36.17 20.22 -10.46
CA GLN A 203 -37.61 20.05 -10.30
C GLN A 203 -38.01 19.69 -8.85
N THR A 204 -37.21 18.96 -8.08
CA THR A 204 -37.16 18.99 -6.59
C THR A 204 -36.18 17.95 -6.06
N HIS A 205 -35.15 18.34 -5.30
CA HIS A 205 -34.32 17.40 -4.55
C HIS A 205 -34.16 17.91 -3.12
N GLY A 206 -34.63 17.09 -2.16
CA GLY A 206 -34.73 17.42 -0.74
C GLY A 206 -33.38 17.64 -0.06
N ILE A 207 -33.41 18.00 1.22
CA ILE A 207 -32.21 18.16 2.04
C ILE A 207 -32.06 16.94 2.94
N MET A 208 -30.84 16.40 3.01
CA MET A 208 -30.45 15.31 3.90
C MET A 208 -29.65 15.90 5.07
N GLU A 209 -30.35 16.56 5.99
CA GLU A 209 -29.76 17.47 6.99
C GLU A 209 -28.68 16.81 7.87
N ASN A 210 -28.88 15.54 8.24
CA ASN A 210 -28.06 14.84 9.24
C ASN A 210 -26.99 13.91 8.62
N VAL A 211 -26.96 13.77 7.29
CA VAL A 211 -25.98 12.91 6.61
C VAL A 211 -24.59 13.55 6.69
N LYS A 212 -23.66 12.82 7.30
CA LYS A 212 -22.26 13.20 7.51
C LYS A 212 -21.31 12.46 6.57
N GLU A 213 -21.69 11.28 6.11
CA GLU A 213 -20.89 10.48 5.18
C GLU A 213 -21.77 10.03 4.01
N LEU A 214 -21.33 10.33 2.79
CA LEU A 214 -22.02 10.01 1.56
C LEU A 214 -21.07 9.25 0.63
N SER A 215 -21.50 8.09 0.14
CA SER A 215 -20.77 7.33 -0.87
C SER A 215 -21.57 7.25 -2.17
N LEU A 216 -20.92 7.62 -3.27
CA LEU A 216 -21.41 7.68 -4.65
C LEU A 216 -20.42 6.94 -5.59
N GLU A 217 -19.81 5.88 -5.09
CA GLU A 217 -18.81 5.11 -5.82
C GLU A 217 -19.42 4.39 -7.02
N ALA A 218 -18.68 4.32 -8.14
CA ALA A 218 -19.06 3.53 -9.31
C ALA A 218 -20.46 3.87 -9.84
N THR A 219 -20.92 5.12 -9.70
CA THR A 219 -22.23 5.60 -10.18
C THR A 219 -22.17 6.11 -11.63
N MET A 220 -20.95 6.32 -12.17
CA MET A 220 -20.70 6.88 -13.51
C MET A 220 -21.24 8.31 -13.66
N MET A 221 -21.26 9.06 -12.56
CA MET A 221 -21.64 10.47 -12.53
C MET A 221 -20.46 11.36 -12.88
N GLY A 222 -20.74 12.48 -13.56
CA GLY A 222 -19.80 13.59 -13.66
C GLY A 222 -19.65 14.31 -12.31
N TRP A 223 -18.57 15.07 -12.16
CA TRP A 223 -18.30 15.80 -10.91
C TRP A 223 -19.39 16.80 -10.52
N GLU A 224 -20.03 17.43 -11.50
CA GLU A 224 -21.14 18.37 -11.27
C GLU A 224 -22.35 17.66 -10.64
N GLU A 225 -22.69 16.47 -11.12
CA GLU A 225 -23.77 15.64 -10.57
C GLU A 225 -23.44 15.19 -9.14
N VAL A 226 -22.21 14.73 -8.90
CA VAL A 226 -21.72 14.37 -7.56
C VAL A 226 -21.85 15.54 -6.59
N CYS A 227 -21.39 16.73 -6.99
CA CYS A 227 -21.48 17.95 -6.17
C CYS A 227 -22.93 18.38 -5.94
N HIS A 228 -23.79 18.24 -6.95
CA HIS A 228 -25.21 18.57 -6.83
C HIS A 228 -25.85 17.76 -5.70
N ILE A 229 -25.55 16.46 -5.59
CA ILE A 229 -26.05 15.61 -4.50
C ILE A 229 -25.37 15.96 -3.17
N ALA A 230 -24.04 16.08 -3.16
CA ALA A 230 -23.28 16.34 -1.94
C ALA A 230 -23.70 17.65 -1.25
N THR A 231 -24.02 18.69 -2.02
CA THR A 231 -24.50 19.99 -1.48
C THR A 231 -25.89 19.92 -0.85
N LYS A 232 -26.66 18.83 -1.05
CA LYS A 232 -27.92 18.56 -0.32
C LYS A 232 -27.69 17.99 1.08
N CYS A 233 -26.45 17.70 1.44
CA CYS A 233 -26.04 17.24 2.77
C CYS A 233 -25.27 18.38 3.47
N PRO A 234 -25.94 19.32 4.16
CA PRO A 234 -25.27 20.49 4.73
C PRO A 234 -24.25 20.15 5.83
N SER A 235 -24.38 18.96 6.45
CA SER A 235 -23.50 18.45 7.52
C SER A 235 -22.41 17.49 7.02
N LEU A 236 -22.21 17.38 5.70
CA LEU A 236 -21.35 16.37 5.11
C LEU A 236 -19.87 16.58 5.47
N ALA A 237 -19.27 15.58 6.10
CA ALA A 237 -17.88 15.57 6.53
C ALA A 237 -16.99 14.65 5.68
N ALA A 238 -17.55 13.59 5.09
CA ALA A 238 -16.84 12.69 4.18
C ALA A 238 -17.66 12.42 2.90
N LEU A 239 -16.99 12.53 1.76
CA LEU A 239 -17.56 12.23 0.45
C LEU A 239 -16.70 11.19 -0.25
N ASP A 240 -17.32 10.10 -0.68
CA ASP A 240 -16.70 9.10 -1.54
C ASP A 240 -17.29 9.18 -2.95
N ALA A 241 -16.43 9.51 -3.91
CA ALA A 241 -16.73 9.61 -5.34
C ALA A 241 -15.73 8.77 -6.16
N GLY A 242 -15.25 7.65 -5.59
CA GLY A 242 -14.35 6.73 -6.26
C GLY A 242 -14.99 6.01 -7.47
N SER A 243 -14.15 5.42 -8.32
CA SER A 243 -14.56 4.55 -9.43
C SER A 243 -15.55 5.19 -10.42
N ASN A 244 -15.50 6.51 -10.62
CA ASN A 244 -16.46 7.25 -11.47
C ASN A 244 -15.90 7.69 -12.83
N HIS A 245 -14.66 7.31 -13.17
CA HIS A 245 -13.97 7.70 -14.40
C HIS A 245 -13.78 9.23 -14.54
N LEU A 246 -13.66 9.95 -13.42
CA LEU A 246 -13.43 11.39 -13.41
C LEU A 246 -12.02 11.69 -13.92
N GLN A 247 -11.91 12.61 -14.88
CA GLN A 247 -10.63 13.04 -15.46
C GLN A 247 -10.15 14.38 -14.89
N SER A 248 -11.09 15.24 -14.49
CA SER A 248 -10.83 16.54 -13.89
C SER A 248 -12.05 17.01 -13.10
N LEU A 249 -11.83 17.85 -12.11
CA LEU A 249 -12.87 18.46 -11.29
C LEU A 249 -13.13 19.90 -11.78
N PRO A 250 -14.23 20.18 -12.51
CA PRO A 250 -14.59 21.53 -12.90
C PRO A 250 -14.79 22.44 -11.67
N ALA A 251 -14.56 23.74 -11.86
CA ALA A 251 -14.78 24.74 -10.82
C ALA A 251 -16.29 24.89 -10.56
N LEU A 252 -16.70 24.60 -9.33
CA LEU A 252 -18.09 24.61 -8.89
C LEU A 252 -18.24 25.36 -7.57
N ASN A 253 -19.46 25.76 -7.25
CA ASN A 253 -19.79 26.29 -5.94
C ASN A 253 -20.03 25.13 -4.96
N TYR A 254 -19.07 24.91 -4.06
CA TYR A 254 -19.14 23.87 -3.05
C TYR A 254 -20.09 24.18 -1.87
N GLY A 255 -20.68 25.38 -1.79
CA GLY A 255 -21.66 25.73 -0.77
C GLY A 255 -21.13 25.51 0.66
N SER A 256 -21.90 24.79 1.48
CA SER A 256 -21.50 24.44 2.85
C SER A 256 -20.31 23.47 2.91
N LEU A 257 -20.01 22.73 1.84
CA LEU A 257 -18.91 21.76 1.81
C LEU A 257 -17.55 22.43 2.02
N VAL A 258 -17.43 23.71 1.65
CA VAL A 258 -16.22 24.53 1.87
C VAL A 258 -15.71 24.43 3.32
N SER A 259 -16.62 24.47 4.30
CA SER A 259 -16.29 24.47 5.73
C SER A 259 -16.60 23.15 6.45
N THR A 260 -17.30 22.21 5.80
CA THR A 260 -17.75 20.96 6.43
C THR A 260 -16.99 19.73 5.97
N LEU A 261 -16.56 19.69 4.70
CA LEU A 261 -15.91 18.51 4.15
C LEU A 261 -14.48 18.37 4.69
N THR A 262 -14.22 17.25 5.35
CA THR A 262 -12.92 16.92 5.97
C THR A 262 -12.21 15.77 5.26
N SER A 263 -12.94 14.94 4.53
CA SER A 263 -12.39 13.78 3.83
C SER A 263 -13.01 13.66 2.45
N ILE A 264 -12.19 13.48 1.43
CA ILE A 264 -12.64 13.21 0.07
C ILE A 264 -11.94 11.97 -0.49
N ASN A 265 -12.74 11.00 -0.94
CA ASN A 265 -12.27 9.82 -1.63
C ASN A 265 -12.53 9.96 -3.14
N LEU A 266 -11.45 9.96 -3.91
CA LEU A 266 -11.40 10.06 -5.37
C LEU A 266 -10.58 8.91 -5.96
N GLU A 267 -10.53 7.77 -5.27
CA GLU A 267 -9.81 6.58 -5.70
C GLU A 267 -10.35 6.02 -7.03
N ILE A 268 -9.47 5.39 -7.82
CA ILE A 268 -9.83 4.67 -9.05
C ILE A 268 -10.60 5.58 -10.03
N ASN A 269 -10.09 6.78 -10.24
CA ASN A 269 -10.55 7.68 -11.30
C ASN A 269 -9.45 7.78 -12.38
N GLU A 270 -9.52 8.79 -13.25
CA GLU A 270 -8.62 8.95 -14.40
C GLU A 270 -7.75 10.21 -14.28
N PHE A 271 -7.51 10.74 -13.06
CA PHE A 271 -6.69 11.94 -12.85
C PHE A 271 -5.22 11.69 -13.23
N THR A 272 -4.59 12.67 -13.88
CA THR A 272 -3.19 12.59 -14.36
C THR A 272 -2.26 13.58 -13.67
N THR A 273 -2.82 14.64 -13.08
CA THR A 273 -2.09 15.67 -12.35
C THR A 273 -2.84 16.16 -11.12
N PHE A 274 -2.18 16.85 -10.19
CA PHE A 274 -2.89 17.56 -9.12
C PHE A 274 -3.70 18.76 -9.64
N ALA A 275 -3.33 19.35 -10.77
CA ALA A 275 -4.12 20.41 -11.41
C ALA A 275 -5.56 19.94 -11.74
N ASP A 276 -5.74 18.64 -12.02
CA ASP A 276 -7.05 18.04 -12.29
C ASP A 276 -7.99 18.11 -11.08
N ILE A 277 -7.46 18.26 -9.86
CA ILE A 277 -8.22 18.37 -8.60
C ILE A 277 -8.06 19.75 -7.94
N SER A 278 -7.57 20.74 -8.67
CA SER A 278 -7.23 22.08 -8.16
C SER A 278 -8.37 22.80 -7.44
N THR A 279 -9.62 22.50 -7.79
CA THR A 279 -10.80 23.14 -7.19
C THR A 279 -11.00 22.79 -5.72
N LEU A 280 -10.44 21.66 -5.26
CA LEU A 280 -10.46 21.24 -3.86
C LEU A 280 -9.65 22.16 -2.94
N THR A 281 -8.76 22.99 -3.48
CA THR A 281 -8.00 24.00 -2.71
C THR A 281 -8.91 25.01 -1.99
N SER A 282 -10.14 25.18 -2.47
CA SER A 282 -11.15 26.03 -1.83
C SER A 282 -11.76 25.43 -0.56
N LEU A 283 -11.57 24.12 -0.30
CA LEU A 283 -12.14 23.42 0.85
C LEU A 283 -11.24 23.59 2.09
N ILE A 284 -11.53 24.60 2.90
CA ILE A 284 -10.66 25.01 4.01
C ILE A 284 -10.63 24.01 5.18
N SER A 285 -11.65 23.16 5.31
CA SER A 285 -11.72 22.15 6.37
C SER A 285 -11.16 20.78 5.95
N LEU A 286 -10.71 20.63 4.70
CA LEU A 286 -10.27 19.36 4.15
C LEU A 286 -9.00 18.87 4.85
N ARG A 287 -8.99 17.60 5.26
CA ARG A 287 -7.89 16.95 5.99
C ARG A 287 -7.31 15.76 5.24
N ASN A 288 -8.18 14.96 4.62
CA ASN A 288 -7.80 13.71 3.96
C ASN A 288 -8.17 13.75 2.48
N VAL A 289 -7.20 13.47 1.62
CA VAL A 289 -7.38 13.39 0.17
C VAL A 289 -6.92 12.01 -0.30
N HIS A 290 -7.83 11.22 -0.84
CA HIS A 290 -7.53 9.89 -1.36
C HIS A 290 -7.59 9.87 -2.89
N LEU A 291 -6.47 9.57 -3.53
CA LEU A 291 -6.25 9.55 -4.98
C LEU A 291 -5.61 8.22 -5.43
N LYS A 292 -5.70 7.18 -4.61
CA LYS A 292 -5.15 5.87 -4.93
C LYS A 292 -5.74 5.33 -6.24
N GLY A 293 -4.91 4.67 -7.06
CA GLY A 293 -5.39 4.00 -8.27
C GLY A 293 -5.78 4.95 -9.41
N ASN A 294 -5.22 6.16 -9.43
CA ASN A 294 -5.36 7.10 -10.55
C ASN A 294 -4.14 6.98 -11.50
N ASN A 295 -3.99 7.91 -12.44
CA ASN A 295 -2.90 7.94 -13.41
C ASN A 295 -1.94 9.12 -13.17
N ILE A 296 -1.77 9.56 -11.91
CA ILE A 296 -1.03 10.78 -11.60
C ILE A 296 0.45 10.60 -11.94
N THR A 297 0.98 11.48 -12.81
CA THR A 297 2.39 11.50 -13.23
C THR A 297 3.12 12.77 -12.81
N ALA A 298 2.41 13.88 -12.64
CA ALA A 298 2.99 15.21 -12.40
C ALA A 298 2.12 16.06 -11.49
N ILE A 299 2.67 17.13 -10.93
CA ILE A 299 1.90 18.10 -10.13
C ILE A 299 0.92 18.86 -11.03
N ALA A 300 1.38 19.33 -12.18
CA ALA A 300 0.60 20.06 -13.17
C ALA A 300 1.18 19.82 -14.57
N PRO A 301 0.42 20.14 -15.63
CA PRO A 301 0.95 20.18 -16.99
C PRO A 301 2.13 21.16 -17.14
N GLU A 302 2.95 20.96 -18.16
CA GLU A 302 4.12 21.81 -18.42
C GLU A 302 3.71 23.29 -18.61
N GLY A 303 4.43 24.19 -17.94
CA GLY A 303 4.15 25.63 -17.96
C GLY A 303 2.96 26.08 -17.12
N VAL A 304 2.29 25.16 -16.40
CA VAL A 304 1.17 25.47 -15.50
C VAL A 304 1.62 25.38 -14.05
N GLU A 305 1.23 26.36 -13.23
CA GLU A 305 1.48 26.31 -11.80
C GLU A 305 0.56 25.29 -11.11
N GLY A 306 1.13 24.44 -10.26
CA GLY A 306 0.38 23.46 -9.50
C GLY A 306 -0.46 24.04 -8.37
N PRO A 307 -1.57 23.38 -7.98
CA PRO A 307 -2.44 23.86 -6.91
C PRO A 307 -1.75 23.77 -5.54
N VAL A 308 -1.97 24.77 -4.68
CA VAL A 308 -1.50 24.75 -3.29
C VAL A 308 -2.70 24.52 -2.38
N PHE A 309 -2.69 23.40 -1.67
CA PHE A 309 -3.74 23.03 -0.73
C PHE A 309 -3.54 23.73 0.62
N SER A 310 -4.64 23.90 1.35
CA SER A 310 -4.63 24.43 2.71
C SER A 310 -3.78 23.56 3.65
N GLU A 311 -3.17 24.17 4.66
CA GLU A 311 -2.44 23.48 5.74
C GLU A 311 -3.33 22.55 6.59
N SER A 312 -4.66 22.65 6.43
CA SER A 312 -5.59 21.69 7.01
C SER A 312 -5.45 20.28 6.42
N VAL A 313 -4.95 20.13 5.19
CA VAL A 313 -4.74 18.83 4.55
C VAL A 313 -3.54 18.14 5.18
N GLN A 314 -3.82 17.10 5.95
CA GLN A 314 -2.86 16.37 6.77
C GLN A 314 -2.54 14.98 6.22
N TYR A 315 -3.40 14.41 5.38
CA TYR A 315 -3.26 13.07 4.83
C TYR A 315 -3.49 13.06 3.31
N LEU A 316 -2.57 12.43 2.58
CA LEU A 316 -2.64 12.23 1.13
C LEU A 316 -2.37 10.75 0.79
N ASP A 317 -3.26 10.15 0.00
CA ASP A 317 -3.04 8.83 -0.60
C ASP A 317 -2.90 8.95 -2.12
N VAL A 318 -1.68 8.78 -2.63
CA VAL A 318 -1.34 8.72 -4.06
C VAL A 318 -0.71 7.36 -4.40
N SER A 319 -1.03 6.32 -3.63
CA SER A 319 -0.56 4.97 -3.93
C SER A 319 -1.15 4.45 -5.24
N TYR A 320 -0.49 3.49 -5.90
CA TYR A 320 -0.97 2.93 -7.17
C TYR A 320 -1.24 4.01 -8.24
N ASN A 321 -0.30 4.94 -8.42
CA ASN A 321 -0.33 5.94 -9.48
C ASN A 321 0.87 5.71 -10.44
N ASN A 322 1.15 6.67 -11.32
CA ASN A 322 2.23 6.59 -12.29
C ASN A 322 3.34 7.63 -12.00
N ILE A 323 3.66 7.85 -10.73
CA ILE A 323 4.72 8.77 -10.31
C ILE A 323 6.09 8.14 -10.62
N GLN A 324 6.88 8.82 -11.46
CA GLN A 324 8.14 8.25 -12.00
C GLN A 324 9.41 8.87 -11.43
N SER A 325 9.34 9.98 -10.69
CA SER A 325 10.54 10.72 -10.25
C SER A 325 10.46 11.22 -8.81
N TRP A 326 11.61 11.24 -8.13
CA TRP A 326 11.78 11.90 -6.83
C TRP A 326 11.51 13.40 -6.87
N THR A 327 11.67 14.06 -8.02
CA THR A 327 11.31 15.49 -8.19
C THR A 327 9.82 15.75 -7.95
N PHE A 328 8.95 14.77 -8.20
CA PHE A 328 7.54 14.87 -7.82
C PHE A 328 7.40 14.86 -6.29
N VAL A 329 8.10 13.93 -5.62
CA VAL A 329 8.07 13.79 -4.15
C VAL A 329 8.57 15.08 -3.49
N ASP A 330 9.66 15.65 -3.98
CA ASP A 330 10.25 16.89 -3.46
C ASP A 330 9.32 18.11 -3.59
N GLN A 331 8.36 18.09 -4.52
CA GLN A 331 7.37 19.16 -4.69
C GLN A 331 6.17 19.02 -3.74
N ILE A 332 5.93 17.84 -3.15
CA ILE A 332 4.78 17.60 -2.26
C ILE A 332 4.69 18.65 -1.14
N PRO A 333 5.76 19.01 -0.40
CA PRO A 333 5.67 20.01 0.66
C PRO A 333 5.20 21.40 0.19
N LYS A 334 5.52 21.79 -1.05
CA LYS A 334 5.03 23.05 -1.64
C LYS A 334 3.52 23.02 -1.86
N HIS A 335 3.01 21.89 -2.34
CA HIS A 335 1.61 21.76 -2.74
C HIS A 335 0.69 21.28 -1.61
N PHE A 336 1.24 20.61 -0.60
CA PHE A 336 0.54 20.12 0.60
C PHE A 336 1.34 20.51 1.86
N PRO A 337 1.35 21.80 2.23
CA PRO A 337 2.20 22.31 3.32
C PRO A 337 1.88 21.73 4.70
N GLY A 338 0.63 21.28 4.93
CA GLY A 338 0.20 20.67 6.18
C GLY A 338 0.40 19.15 6.30
N LEU A 339 0.99 18.51 5.28
CA LEU A 339 0.98 17.06 5.15
C LEU A 339 1.81 16.37 6.25
N VAL A 340 1.20 15.43 6.96
CA VAL A 340 1.88 14.61 7.99
C VAL A 340 1.71 13.11 7.74
N GLY A 341 0.74 12.69 6.93
CA GLY A 341 0.53 11.29 6.56
C GLY A 341 0.53 11.12 5.05
N LEU A 342 1.35 10.20 4.53
CA LEU A 342 1.44 9.93 3.10
C LEU A 342 1.30 8.43 2.82
N ARG A 343 0.50 8.09 1.81
CA ARG A 343 0.63 6.81 1.10
C ARG A 343 1.04 7.09 -0.33
N ILE A 344 2.13 6.46 -0.75
CA ILE A 344 2.74 6.67 -2.06
C ILE A 344 3.33 5.37 -2.63
N GLY A 345 3.18 4.25 -1.92
CA GLY A 345 3.63 2.94 -2.40
C GLY A 345 3.00 2.54 -3.74
N HIS A 346 3.63 1.60 -4.43
CA HIS A 346 3.22 1.13 -5.76
C HIS A 346 3.20 2.26 -6.80
N ASN A 347 4.30 3.00 -6.89
CA ASN A 347 4.57 3.96 -7.95
C ASN A 347 5.92 3.62 -8.61
N PRO A 348 6.11 3.82 -9.92
CA PRO A 348 7.32 3.43 -10.65
C PRO A 348 8.64 3.92 -10.05
N PHE A 349 8.67 5.08 -9.38
CA PHE A 349 9.91 5.57 -8.75
C PHE A 349 10.44 4.68 -7.61
N TYR A 350 9.61 3.81 -7.02
CA TYR A 350 10.06 2.81 -6.05
C TYR A 350 10.94 1.73 -6.69
N ASP A 351 10.65 1.40 -7.95
CA ASP A 351 11.32 0.35 -8.72
C ASP A 351 12.42 0.91 -9.64
N ALA A 352 12.61 2.23 -9.65
CA ALA A 352 13.66 2.90 -10.41
C ALA A 352 15.02 2.39 -9.93
N VAL A 353 15.59 1.48 -10.72
CA VAL A 353 16.89 0.89 -10.48
C VAL A 353 17.92 2.00 -10.69
N ASP A 354 18.52 2.49 -9.61
CA ASP A 354 19.83 3.14 -9.73
C ASP A 354 20.72 2.15 -10.50
N ALA A 355 21.41 2.60 -11.56
CA ALA A 355 22.16 1.74 -12.47
C ALA A 355 23.21 0.83 -11.78
N ASP A 356 23.54 1.12 -10.51
CA ASP A 356 24.47 0.36 -9.67
C ASP A 356 23.83 -0.41 -8.49
N ALA A 357 22.51 -0.36 -8.30
CA ALA A 357 21.83 -1.05 -7.20
C ALA A 357 21.11 -2.31 -7.72
N LYS A 358 21.57 -3.50 -7.29
CA LYS A 358 20.77 -4.73 -7.39
C LYS A 358 19.54 -4.56 -6.48
N SER A 359 18.44 -4.12 -7.08
CA SER A 359 17.15 -3.76 -6.47
C SER A 359 17.24 -2.72 -5.34
N SER A 360 16.69 -1.53 -5.58
CA SER A 360 16.19 -0.69 -4.48
C SER A 360 15.26 -1.56 -3.64
N SER A 361 15.63 -1.85 -2.40
CA SER A 361 14.72 -2.57 -1.51
C SER A 361 13.57 -1.64 -1.17
N SER A 362 12.37 -2.18 -0.92
CA SER A 362 11.23 -1.40 -0.43
C SER A 362 11.57 -0.56 0.81
N GLU A 363 12.60 -0.93 1.55
CA GLU A 363 13.11 -0.24 2.73
C GLU A 363 13.94 1.01 2.37
N GLU A 364 14.79 0.96 1.33
CA GLU A 364 15.56 2.13 0.87
C GLU A 364 14.63 3.24 0.38
N SER A 365 13.66 2.92 -0.48
CA SER A 365 12.67 3.89 -0.96
C SER A 365 11.81 4.47 0.18
N HIS A 366 11.52 3.68 1.22
CA HIS A 366 10.88 4.18 2.43
C HIS A 366 11.75 5.23 3.13
N MET A 367 13.03 4.90 3.39
CA MET A 367 13.98 5.80 4.03
C MET A 367 14.19 7.09 3.21
N PHE A 368 14.33 7.00 1.89
CA PHE A 368 14.45 8.19 1.04
C PHE A 368 13.20 9.07 1.09
N THR A 369 12.01 8.47 1.11
CA THR A 369 10.78 9.25 1.22
C THR A 369 10.70 9.99 2.56
N VAL A 370 11.02 9.32 3.67
CA VAL A 370 11.09 9.93 5.01
C VAL A 370 12.13 11.06 5.07
N ALA A 371 13.31 10.83 4.51
CA ALA A 371 14.40 11.80 4.50
C ALA A 371 14.12 13.02 3.60
N ARG A 372 13.35 12.86 2.52
CA ARG A 372 12.96 13.96 1.64
C ARG A 372 11.78 14.78 2.19
N LEU A 373 10.93 14.18 3.02
CA LEU A 373 9.69 14.81 3.49
C LEU A 373 9.70 15.02 5.02
N ALA A 374 10.25 16.16 5.43
CA ALA A 374 10.46 16.52 6.84
C ALA A 374 9.19 16.54 7.70
N SER A 375 8.00 16.72 7.14
CA SER A 375 6.77 16.84 7.94
C SER A 375 6.13 15.49 8.28
N LEU A 376 6.57 14.38 7.66
CA LEU A 376 5.86 13.10 7.77
C LEU A 376 5.95 12.45 9.15
N LYS A 377 4.78 12.15 9.71
CA LYS A 377 4.58 11.32 10.91
C LYS A 377 4.13 9.90 10.56
N SER A 378 3.54 9.69 9.37
CA SER A 378 3.22 8.36 8.87
C SER A 378 3.50 8.23 7.37
N LEU A 379 4.02 7.07 6.97
CA LEU A 379 4.30 6.71 5.58
C LEU A 379 3.87 5.26 5.32
N ASN A 380 3.02 5.02 4.32
CA ASN A 380 2.58 3.68 3.89
C ASN A 380 2.14 2.78 5.08
N PHE A 381 1.21 3.29 5.90
CA PHE A 381 0.70 2.64 7.13
C PHE A 381 1.69 2.51 8.30
N SER A 382 2.95 2.87 8.12
CA SER A 382 3.95 2.88 9.19
C SER A 382 3.99 4.24 9.88
N GLN A 383 4.23 4.25 11.18
CA GLN A 383 4.56 5.47 11.91
C GLN A 383 6.03 5.79 11.70
N VAL A 384 6.38 7.07 11.60
CA VAL A 384 7.76 7.55 11.49
C VAL A 384 8.18 8.06 12.85
N THR A 385 8.97 7.27 13.58
CA THR A 385 9.53 7.71 14.86
C THR A 385 10.70 8.68 14.65
N VAL A 386 11.14 9.32 15.74
CA VAL A 386 12.33 10.18 15.71
C VAL A 386 13.58 9.37 15.31
N ALA A 387 13.70 8.13 15.80
CA ALA A 387 14.82 7.25 15.46
C ALA A 387 14.81 6.85 13.98
N ASP A 388 13.63 6.49 13.43
CA ASP A 388 13.48 6.13 12.02
C ASP A 388 13.89 7.30 11.12
N ARG A 389 13.47 8.51 11.48
CA ARG A 389 13.80 9.74 10.76
C ARG A 389 15.29 10.04 10.78
N THR A 390 15.92 10.01 11.95
CA THR A 390 17.37 10.23 12.06
C THR A 390 18.15 9.21 11.23
N ASN A 391 17.75 7.94 11.28
CA ASN A 391 18.36 6.89 10.45
C ASN A 391 18.16 7.13 8.95
N ALA A 392 16.93 7.47 8.54
CA ALA A 392 16.58 7.77 7.15
C ALA A 392 17.39 8.96 6.60
N GLU A 393 17.47 10.06 7.36
CA GLU A 393 18.20 11.27 6.96
C GLU A 393 19.71 11.04 6.86
N MET A 394 20.32 10.34 7.83
CA MET A 394 21.74 9.98 7.77
C MET A 394 22.05 9.03 6.60
N PHE A 395 21.19 8.04 6.35
CA PHE A 395 21.32 7.12 5.22
C PHE A 395 21.23 7.87 3.89
N TYR A 396 20.27 8.80 3.77
CA TYR A 396 20.10 9.63 2.58
C TYR A 396 21.31 10.53 2.33
N LEU A 397 21.85 11.21 3.35
CA LEU A 397 23.10 11.97 3.25
C LEU A 397 24.27 11.09 2.80
N SER A 398 24.40 9.88 3.36
CA SER A 398 25.43 8.92 2.96
C SER A 398 25.32 8.53 1.48
N ARG A 399 24.09 8.35 0.98
CA ARG A 399 23.83 8.03 -0.43
C ARG A 399 24.22 9.19 -1.35
N ILE A 400 23.84 10.42 -1.02
CA ILE A 400 24.23 11.61 -1.78
C ILE A 400 25.75 11.77 -1.76
N GLY A 401 26.40 11.61 -0.61
CA GLY A 401 27.86 11.65 -0.50
C GLY A 401 28.57 10.62 -1.39
N LYS A 402 28.02 9.40 -1.51
CA LYS A 402 28.52 8.39 -2.46
C LYS A 402 28.35 8.81 -3.92
N GLN A 403 27.22 9.41 -4.26
CA GLN A 403 26.95 9.92 -5.62
C GLN A 403 27.94 11.05 -5.98
N LEU A 404 28.16 12.00 -5.06
CA LEU A 404 29.13 13.08 -5.22
C LEU A 404 30.58 12.59 -5.29
N ALA A 405 30.92 11.50 -4.58
CA ALA A 405 32.23 10.89 -4.63
C ALA A 405 32.50 10.13 -5.95
N ALA A 406 31.43 9.64 -6.60
CA ALA A 406 31.48 8.92 -7.87
C ALA A 406 31.43 9.86 -9.09
N ALA A 407 30.98 11.11 -8.90
CA ALA A 407 30.85 12.10 -9.95
C ALA A 407 32.05 13.08 -10.00
N PRO A 408 32.35 13.64 -11.17
CA PRO A 408 33.25 14.79 -11.32
C PRO A 408 32.83 16.00 -10.47
N GLU A 409 33.79 16.86 -10.10
CA GLU A 409 33.51 18.05 -9.25
C GLU A 409 32.59 19.07 -9.93
N ASP A 410 32.70 19.21 -11.25
CA ASP A 410 31.85 20.13 -12.02
C ASP A 410 30.39 19.68 -12.09
N ALA A 411 30.10 18.39 -11.87
CA ALA A 411 28.74 17.84 -11.80
C ALA A 411 28.10 17.96 -10.40
N GLU A 412 28.83 18.43 -9.38
CA GLU A 412 28.34 18.52 -7.99
C GLU A 412 27.07 19.39 -7.88
N ALA A 413 27.04 20.53 -8.54
CA ALA A 413 25.90 21.45 -8.50
C ALA A 413 24.63 20.81 -9.09
N GLU A 414 24.76 20.05 -10.18
CA GLU A 414 23.64 19.36 -10.83
C GLU A 414 23.10 18.23 -9.95
N ILE A 415 23.98 17.49 -9.27
CA ILE A 415 23.59 16.43 -8.33
C ILE A 415 22.87 17.02 -7.13
N LEU A 416 23.44 18.05 -6.50
CA LEU A 416 22.84 18.68 -5.32
C LEU A 416 21.47 19.30 -5.63
N ALA A 417 21.24 19.77 -6.86
CA ALA A 417 19.93 20.26 -7.30
C ALA A 417 18.81 19.19 -7.25
N LEU A 418 19.16 17.89 -7.31
CA LEU A 418 18.21 16.77 -7.18
C LEU A 418 17.86 16.44 -5.71
N HIS A 419 18.49 17.11 -4.75
CA HIS A 419 18.37 16.85 -3.32
C HIS A 419 18.11 18.14 -2.54
N PRO A 420 16.88 18.70 -2.61
CA PRO A 420 16.59 20.03 -2.06
C PRO A 420 16.85 20.19 -0.56
N ARG A 421 16.78 19.09 0.20
CA ARG A 421 17.07 19.07 1.64
C ARG A 421 18.55 18.88 1.99
N TRP A 422 19.47 18.79 1.03
CA TRP A 422 20.90 18.53 1.31
C TRP A 422 21.51 19.53 2.29
N ALA A 423 21.33 20.84 2.04
CA ALA A 423 21.91 21.89 2.88
C ALA A 423 21.35 21.82 4.32
N GLU A 424 20.02 21.74 4.45
CA GLU A 424 19.32 21.59 5.73
C GLU A 424 19.80 20.35 6.50
N LEU A 425 19.92 19.20 5.83
CA LEU A 425 20.36 17.97 6.48
C LEU A 425 21.84 18.01 6.89
N CYS A 426 22.70 18.68 6.13
CA CYS A 426 24.09 18.92 6.54
C CYS A 426 24.18 19.79 7.79
N GLU A 427 23.27 20.77 7.98
CA GLU A 427 23.21 21.58 9.20
C GLU A 427 22.78 20.76 10.41
N ILE A 428 21.87 19.80 10.23
CA ILE A 428 21.33 18.95 11.31
C ILE A 428 22.32 17.85 11.72
N HIS A 429 22.88 17.12 10.74
CA HIS A 429 23.65 15.88 10.97
C HIS A 429 25.16 16.03 10.68
N GLY A 430 25.58 17.14 10.10
CA GLY A 430 26.94 17.35 9.58
C GLY A 430 27.11 16.88 8.13
N ALA A 431 28.03 17.53 7.41
CA ALA A 431 28.34 17.15 6.04
C ALA A 431 29.12 15.81 6.00
N PRO A 432 28.72 14.84 5.14
CA PRO A 432 29.45 13.58 5.02
C PRO A 432 30.82 13.80 4.38
N SER A 433 31.79 12.97 4.73
CA SER A 433 33.13 13.02 4.11
C SER A 433 33.08 12.52 2.66
N ILE A 434 33.23 13.42 1.69
CA ILE A 434 33.25 13.10 0.26
C ILE A 434 34.70 12.89 -0.17
N MET A 435 35.12 11.63 -0.28
CA MET A 435 36.42 11.28 -0.86
C MET A 435 36.25 10.91 -2.33
N ARG A 436 36.44 11.90 -3.21
CA ARG A 436 36.46 11.66 -4.66
C ARG A 436 37.66 10.79 -4.99
N ARG A 437 37.41 9.65 -5.62
CA ARG A 437 38.50 8.80 -6.12
C ARG A 437 39.03 9.47 -7.38
N SER A 438 40.22 10.06 -7.29
CA SER A 438 41.00 10.46 -8.45
C SER A 438 41.31 9.20 -9.26
N GLU A 439 40.70 9.12 -10.44
CA GLU A 439 40.89 8.08 -11.46
C GLU A 439 40.42 6.67 -11.06
N VAL A 440 39.37 6.19 -11.75
CA VAL A 440 39.12 4.75 -11.85
C VAL A 440 40.26 4.16 -12.68
N ASN A 441 41.29 3.64 -12.00
CA ASN A 441 42.36 2.92 -12.65
C ASN A 441 41.81 1.61 -13.26
N PRO A 442 41.89 1.39 -14.59
CA PRO A 442 41.38 0.17 -15.23
C PRO A 442 42.09 -1.14 -14.80
N SER A 443 43.09 -1.08 -13.92
CA SER A 443 43.91 -2.23 -13.48
C SER A 443 43.51 -2.86 -12.14
N PHE A 444 42.27 -2.70 -11.66
CA PHE A 444 41.76 -3.28 -10.41
C PHE A 444 41.60 -4.82 -10.41
N LEU A 445 42.70 -5.54 -10.63
CA LEU A 445 42.94 -6.90 -10.14
C LEU A 445 43.83 -6.90 -8.88
N GLU A 446 44.63 -5.84 -8.69
CA GLU A 446 45.69 -5.82 -7.68
C GLU A 446 45.19 -5.60 -6.25
N ALA A 447 44.05 -4.93 -6.06
CA ALA A 447 43.39 -4.77 -4.74
C ALA A 447 42.65 -6.02 -4.25
N ARG A 448 42.61 -7.10 -5.05
CA ARG A 448 41.95 -8.36 -4.71
C ARG A 448 42.93 -9.51 -4.44
N LEU A 449 44.23 -9.28 -4.62
CA LEU A 449 45.26 -10.30 -4.42
C LEU A 449 45.93 -10.15 -3.04
N ILE A 450 46.23 -11.28 -2.43
CA ILE A 450 47.04 -11.41 -1.21
C ILE A 450 48.31 -12.19 -1.56
N THR A 451 49.45 -11.73 -1.06
CA THR A 451 50.72 -12.44 -1.22
C THR A 451 50.79 -13.53 -0.16
N VAL A 452 50.96 -14.78 -0.58
CA VAL A 452 50.96 -15.95 0.30
C VAL A 452 52.28 -16.68 0.25
N SER A 453 52.86 -16.73 1.44
CA SER A 453 54.04 -17.41 1.96
C SER A 453 53.93 -18.92 2.21
N PHE A 454 53.92 -19.84 1.24
CA PHE A 454 53.84 -21.28 1.54
C PHE A 454 55.20 -21.88 1.88
N HIS A 455 55.32 -22.53 3.04
CA HIS A 455 56.55 -23.26 3.42
C HIS A 455 56.26 -24.56 4.16
N ARG A 456 57.25 -25.46 4.17
CA ARG A 456 57.26 -26.71 4.94
C ARG A 456 58.53 -26.74 5.79
N ARG A 457 58.47 -27.36 6.97
CA ARG A 457 59.63 -27.43 7.89
C ARG A 457 60.86 -28.00 7.19
N GLY A 458 61.89 -27.15 7.03
CA GLY A 458 63.18 -27.52 6.43
C GLY A 458 63.27 -27.38 4.91
N GLU A 459 62.23 -26.86 4.24
CA GLU A 459 62.22 -26.62 2.79
C GLU A 459 62.19 -25.11 2.48
N GLU A 460 62.56 -24.73 1.24
CA GLU A 460 62.50 -23.35 0.78
C GLU A 460 61.06 -22.83 0.67
N GLU A 461 60.87 -21.57 1.04
CA GLU A 461 59.60 -20.87 1.00
C GLU A 461 59.19 -20.53 -0.46
N ARG A 462 57.91 -20.76 -0.78
CA ARG A 462 57.32 -20.49 -2.11
C ARG A 462 56.29 -19.39 -1.98
N VAL A 463 56.56 -18.25 -2.61
CA VAL A 463 55.71 -17.07 -2.59
C VAL A 463 54.83 -17.03 -3.84
N THR A 464 53.53 -16.79 -3.68
CA THR A 464 52.61 -16.55 -4.81
C THR A 464 51.57 -15.49 -4.45
N ARG A 465 50.96 -14.85 -5.45
CA ARG A 465 49.82 -13.95 -5.24
C ARG A 465 48.54 -14.66 -5.63
N ILE A 466 47.55 -14.71 -4.73
CA ILE A 466 46.25 -15.34 -4.99
C ILE A 466 45.08 -14.42 -4.61
N PRO A 467 43.89 -14.57 -5.20
CA PRO A 467 42.73 -13.76 -4.82
C PRO A 467 42.27 -14.01 -3.38
N LYS A 468 41.95 -12.93 -2.65
CA LYS A 468 41.34 -12.97 -1.30
C LYS A 468 40.02 -13.74 -1.28
N SER A 469 39.32 -13.81 -2.41
CA SER A 469 38.05 -14.53 -2.56
C SER A 469 38.21 -16.05 -2.75
N TYR A 470 39.42 -16.59 -2.81
CA TYR A 470 39.63 -18.03 -2.86
C TYR A 470 39.14 -18.69 -1.56
N ASP A 471 38.36 -19.76 -1.68
CA ASP A 471 38.05 -20.63 -0.55
C ASP A 471 39.26 -21.48 -0.13
N ILE A 472 39.22 -22.08 1.05
CA ILE A 472 40.36 -22.84 1.59
C ILE A 472 40.69 -24.05 0.72
N TYR A 473 39.74 -24.61 -0.05
CA TYR A 473 40.02 -25.69 -1.00
C TYR A 473 40.88 -25.22 -2.18
N ALA A 474 40.57 -24.06 -2.74
CA ALA A 474 41.36 -23.44 -3.81
C ALA A 474 42.77 -23.08 -3.32
N VAL A 475 42.90 -22.58 -2.09
CA VAL A 475 44.21 -22.29 -1.46
C VAL A 475 45.03 -23.58 -1.29
N LYS A 476 44.42 -24.69 -0.84
CA LYS A 476 45.08 -26.01 -0.76
C LYS A 476 45.50 -26.54 -2.13
N GLY A 477 44.69 -26.32 -3.16
CA GLY A 477 45.03 -26.65 -4.54
C GLY A 477 46.27 -25.92 -5.03
N VAL A 478 46.38 -24.62 -4.72
CA VAL A 478 47.57 -23.80 -5.04
C VAL A 478 48.79 -24.27 -4.26
N ALA A 479 48.66 -24.48 -2.94
CA ALA A 479 49.75 -24.96 -2.10
C ALA A 479 50.27 -26.34 -2.54
N GLY A 480 49.36 -27.28 -2.81
CA GLY A 480 49.71 -28.62 -3.30
C GLY A 480 50.41 -28.59 -4.65
N LYS A 481 49.96 -27.74 -5.58
CA LYS A 481 50.63 -27.57 -6.89
C LYS A 481 52.04 -26.99 -6.74
N LEU A 482 52.22 -25.99 -5.87
CA LEU A 482 53.53 -25.32 -5.69
C LEU A 482 54.54 -26.19 -4.95
N LEU A 483 54.09 -27.04 -4.03
CA LEU A 483 54.94 -27.91 -3.22
C LEU A 483 55.00 -29.36 -3.74
N GLY A 484 54.29 -29.68 -4.84
CA GLY A 484 54.27 -31.02 -5.43
C GLY A 484 53.56 -32.08 -4.58
N LEU A 485 52.56 -31.68 -3.80
CA LEU A 485 51.83 -32.52 -2.85
C LEU A 485 50.34 -32.65 -3.22
N SER A 486 49.69 -33.73 -2.78
CA SER A 486 48.25 -33.92 -2.98
C SER A 486 47.44 -32.97 -2.08
N PRO A 487 46.56 -32.10 -2.62
CA PRO A 487 45.79 -31.14 -1.82
C PRO A 487 44.92 -31.78 -0.74
N LEU A 488 44.49 -33.03 -0.93
CA LEU A 488 43.63 -33.76 0.02
C LEU A 488 44.36 -34.19 1.30
N THR A 489 45.69 -34.22 1.29
CA THR A 489 46.52 -34.67 2.42
C THR A 489 47.26 -33.49 3.07
N LEU A 490 46.80 -32.25 2.88
CA LEU A 490 47.43 -31.04 3.42
C LEU A 490 46.60 -30.45 4.56
N ALA A 491 47.28 -29.96 5.58
CA ALA A 491 46.78 -28.97 6.53
C ALA A 491 47.50 -27.64 6.31
N LEU A 492 46.76 -26.53 6.41
CA LEU A 492 47.28 -25.18 6.24
C LEU A 492 47.26 -24.47 7.59
N ILE A 493 48.42 -24.05 8.08
CA ILE A 493 48.58 -23.35 9.35
C ILE A 493 49.04 -21.93 9.05
N TRP A 494 48.21 -20.94 9.34
CA TRP A 494 48.58 -19.54 9.25
C TRP A 494 49.44 -19.15 10.45
N GLU A 495 50.65 -18.66 10.17
CA GLU A 495 51.55 -18.08 11.17
C GLU A 495 51.25 -16.58 11.26
N THR A 496 50.53 -16.14 12.31
CA THR A 496 49.99 -14.77 12.38
C THR A 496 51.08 -13.72 12.59
N GLY A 497 52.26 -14.14 13.04
CA GLY A 497 53.38 -13.25 13.39
C GLY A 497 53.26 -12.64 14.79
N GLU A 498 52.13 -12.85 15.47
CA GLU A 498 51.90 -12.44 16.86
C GLU A 498 52.51 -13.46 17.84
N TRP A 499 52.98 -12.97 18.99
CA TRP A 499 53.52 -13.80 20.06
C TRP A 499 52.58 -13.75 21.25
N ASP A 500 52.07 -14.90 21.65
CA ASP A 500 51.28 -15.05 22.87
C ASP A 500 52.21 -15.40 24.04
N PRO A 501 52.03 -14.76 25.22
CA PRO A 501 52.69 -15.22 26.44
C PRO A 501 52.12 -16.59 26.83
N VAL A 502 52.98 -17.53 27.23
CA VAL A 502 52.50 -18.81 27.78
C VAL A 502 51.82 -18.52 29.11
N ALA A 503 50.54 -18.84 29.22
CA ALA A 503 49.74 -18.64 30.43
C ALA A 503 50.43 -19.26 31.67
N GLY A 504 50.59 -18.44 32.72
CA GLY A 504 51.12 -18.85 34.02
C GLY A 504 52.43 -18.19 34.48
N PHE A 505 52.81 -17.00 33.98
CA PHE A 505 54.06 -16.32 34.39
C PHE A 505 53.99 -14.83 34.71
N ASP A 506 52.85 -14.16 34.58
CA ASP A 506 52.66 -12.78 35.05
C ASP A 506 51.57 -12.74 36.12
N ASP A 507 51.95 -13.12 37.34
CA ASP A 507 51.22 -12.75 38.56
C ASP A 507 52.25 -12.63 39.69
N GLN A 508 53.03 -11.56 39.66
CA GLN A 508 53.66 -10.99 40.85
C GLN A 508 54.31 -9.64 40.49
N GLU A 509 53.56 -8.56 40.72
CA GLU A 509 53.96 -7.42 41.57
C GLU A 509 53.09 -6.20 41.26
N GLY A 510 52.34 -5.72 42.26
CA GLY A 510 51.88 -4.33 42.29
C GLY A 510 50.43 -4.12 42.73
N GLU A 511 50.16 -4.33 44.01
CA GLU A 511 49.00 -3.78 44.74
C GLU A 511 48.83 -2.27 44.55
N SER A 512 47.59 -1.76 44.54
CA SER A 512 47.16 -0.59 45.34
C SER A 512 45.71 -0.16 45.09
N SER A 513 44.89 -0.22 46.17
CA SER A 513 43.93 0.78 46.68
C SER A 513 42.80 1.27 45.74
N ASP A 514 41.54 0.86 45.91
CA ASP A 514 40.51 1.21 46.93
C ASP A 514 39.53 2.30 46.44
N GLU A 515 38.31 2.21 46.98
CA GLU A 515 37.18 3.15 46.98
C GLU A 515 36.18 3.04 45.80
N GLU A 516 34.86 2.98 45.97
CA GLU A 516 33.92 2.76 47.10
C GLU A 516 32.50 2.63 46.48
N GLU A 517 31.61 1.87 47.13
CA GLU A 517 30.13 2.02 47.26
C GLU A 517 29.23 2.18 46.00
N ALA A 518 28.04 1.58 45.84
CA ALA A 518 27.05 0.94 46.72
C ALA A 518 26.05 0.07 45.89
N GLU A 519 25.54 -1.00 46.53
CA GLU A 519 24.12 -1.44 46.67
C GLU A 519 23.16 -1.39 45.45
N GLU A 520 22.27 -2.34 45.14
CA GLU A 520 21.75 -3.53 45.83
C GLU A 520 20.98 -4.40 44.80
N GLU A 521 21.01 -5.71 45.06
CA GLU A 521 19.94 -6.72 44.87
C GLU A 521 19.29 -7.00 43.50
N GLU A 522 19.51 -8.23 42.99
CA GLU A 522 18.52 -9.33 43.09
C GLU A 522 18.98 -10.53 42.21
N ARG A 523 19.69 -11.51 42.80
CA ARG A 523 19.85 -12.85 42.19
C ARG A 523 19.93 -13.94 43.26
N GLU A 524 18.95 -14.82 43.25
CA GLU A 524 19.00 -16.08 43.97
C GLU A 524 19.07 -17.26 43.00
N ARG A 525 20.03 -18.15 43.27
CA ARG A 525 20.06 -19.62 43.08
C ARG A 525 20.96 -20.23 41.99
N LYS A 526 22.17 -20.56 42.49
CA LYS A 526 22.80 -21.90 42.60
C LYS A 526 23.41 -22.56 41.35
N GLU A 527 24.75 -22.55 41.34
CA GLU A 527 25.60 -23.71 41.00
C GLU A 527 26.32 -24.21 42.27
N VAL A 528 26.57 -25.51 42.35
CA VAL A 528 27.67 -26.12 43.12
C VAL A 528 28.11 -27.36 42.34
N ASP A 529 29.33 -27.38 41.79
CA ASP A 529 30.40 -28.23 42.34
C ASP A 529 31.74 -27.91 41.67
N ALA A 530 32.76 -27.63 42.48
CA ALA A 530 34.15 -27.50 42.07
C ALA A 530 35.02 -28.18 43.14
N ASN A 531 35.99 -28.98 42.69
CA ASN A 531 37.07 -29.44 43.55
C ASN A 531 38.41 -29.35 42.80
N ALA A 532 39.37 -28.72 43.48
CA ALA A 532 40.69 -28.32 43.02
C ALA A 532 41.77 -29.35 43.39
N ALA A 533 42.94 -29.29 42.72
CA ALA A 533 44.25 -29.54 43.32
C ALA A 533 45.41 -29.02 42.44
N TYR A 534 46.18 -28.09 43.00
CA TYR A 534 47.57 -27.69 42.69
C TYR A 534 48.54 -28.86 43.04
N GLU A 535 49.84 -28.97 42.67
CA GLU A 535 50.95 -28.01 42.55
C GLU A 535 52.20 -28.79 42.02
N ASP A 536 53.16 -28.14 41.35
CA ASP A 536 54.56 -27.95 41.82
C ASP A 536 55.50 -27.45 40.69
N SER A 537 56.37 -26.49 41.02
CA SER A 537 57.14 -25.64 40.10
C SER A 537 58.66 -25.84 40.22
N ALA A 538 59.40 -25.72 39.11
CA ALA A 538 60.82 -25.35 39.13
C ALA A 538 61.29 -24.75 37.77
N SER A 539 61.40 -23.41 37.75
CA SER A 539 62.32 -22.53 36.99
C SER A 539 62.72 -22.85 35.52
N LYS A 540 62.16 -22.09 34.56
CA LYS A 540 62.73 -21.75 33.23
C LYS A 540 62.23 -20.36 32.77
N PRO A 541 62.99 -19.58 31.97
CA PRO A 541 62.62 -18.21 31.59
C PRO A 541 61.33 -18.18 30.75
N GLY A 542 60.54 -17.10 30.90
CA GLY A 542 59.23 -16.90 30.27
C GLY A 542 59.23 -17.27 28.78
N ARG A 543 58.45 -18.28 28.44
CA ARG A 543 58.44 -18.88 27.10
C ARG A 543 57.32 -18.20 26.31
N TRP A 544 57.66 -17.36 25.34
CA TRP A 544 56.68 -16.82 24.38
C TRP A 544 56.46 -17.85 23.27
N VAL A 545 55.20 -18.03 22.83
CA VAL A 545 54.86 -18.94 21.73
C VAL A 545 54.20 -18.13 20.62
N LYS A 546 54.64 -18.36 19.37
CA LYS A 546 54.02 -17.72 18.21
C LYS A 546 52.59 -18.24 18.03
N ARG A 547 51.65 -17.33 17.84
CA ARG A 547 50.26 -17.65 17.57
C ARG A 547 50.14 -18.23 16.15
N GLU A 548 49.51 -19.40 16.07
CA GLU A 548 49.28 -20.13 14.83
C GLU A 548 47.79 -20.51 14.74
N VAL A 549 47.19 -20.37 13.56
CA VAL A 549 45.77 -20.66 13.33
C VAL A 549 45.63 -21.67 12.19
N GLU A 550 45.02 -22.82 12.46
CA GLU A 550 44.71 -23.79 11.41
C GLU A 550 43.56 -23.28 10.52
N LEU A 551 43.83 -23.13 9.22
CA LEU A 551 42.84 -22.78 8.21
C LEU A 551 42.03 -24.03 7.84
N ARG A 552 40.87 -24.18 8.49
CA ARG A 552 40.00 -25.35 8.31
C ARG A 552 39.42 -25.44 6.90
N ASP A 553 39.36 -26.65 6.37
CA ASP A 553 38.73 -26.97 5.09
C ASP A 553 37.28 -26.48 5.05
N GLY A 554 36.94 -25.68 4.05
CA GLY A 554 35.59 -25.17 3.88
C GLY A 554 35.48 -24.04 2.86
N PRO A 555 34.25 -23.59 2.55
CA PRO A 555 33.99 -22.55 1.55
C PRO A 555 34.30 -21.13 2.05
N ARG A 556 34.85 -20.98 3.27
CA ARG A 556 35.20 -19.66 3.81
C ARG A 556 36.36 -19.08 3.00
N GLN A 557 36.22 -17.83 2.59
CA GLN A 557 37.23 -17.18 1.76
C GLN A 557 38.45 -16.80 2.61
N LEU A 558 39.64 -16.97 2.03
CA LEU A 558 40.92 -16.69 2.67
C LEU A 558 40.96 -15.28 3.28
N GLY A 559 40.44 -14.28 2.59
CA GLY A 559 40.43 -12.89 3.05
C GLY A 559 39.64 -12.61 4.33
N TYR A 560 38.82 -13.55 4.81
CA TYR A 560 38.15 -13.48 6.12
C TYR A 560 38.81 -14.36 7.18
N CYS A 561 39.84 -15.13 6.81
CA CYS A 561 40.53 -16.06 7.70
C CYS A 561 41.91 -15.55 8.16
N VAL A 562 42.48 -14.58 7.45
CA VAL A 562 43.82 -14.06 7.68
C VAL A 562 43.81 -12.54 7.61
N ASP A 563 44.66 -11.91 8.42
CA ASP A 563 44.79 -10.46 8.47
C ASP A 563 46.03 -9.99 7.68
N GLY A 564 45.91 -8.84 7.03
CA GLY A 564 46.98 -8.23 6.23
C GLY A 564 46.96 -8.55 4.73
N LEU A 565 48.04 -8.17 4.03
CA LEU A 565 48.23 -8.37 2.59
C LEU A 565 49.38 -9.35 2.25
N ASP A 566 50.20 -9.68 3.25
CA ASP A 566 51.31 -10.62 3.17
C ASP A 566 51.14 -11.66 4.29
N VAL A 567 50.93 -12.91 3.92
CA VAL A 567 50.49 -13.96 4.86
C VAL A 567 51.40 -15.17 4.74
N LYS A 568 51.88 -15.69 5.87
CA LYS A 568 52.75 -16.86 5.91
C LYS A 568 51.97 -18.10 6.34
N ILE A 569 51.94 -19.13 5.48
CA ILE A 569 51.19 -20.37 5.71
C ILE A 569 52.16 -21.55 5.70
N ARG A 570 52.27 -22.21 6.85
CA ARG A 570 52.96 -23.49 6.96
C ARG A 570 52.07 -24.61 6.46
N VAL A 571 52.60 -25.45 5.59
CA VAL A 571 51.90 -26.60 5.02
C VAL A 571 52.40 -27.87 5.71
N GLU A 572 51.49 -28.58 6.35
CA GLU A 572 51.76 -29.85 7.03
C GLU A 572 51.04 -31.00 6.30
N ALA A 573 51.66 -32.18 6.30
CA ALA A 573 51.01 -33.38 5.80
C ALA A 573 50.03 -33.89 6.86
N ARG A 574 48.80 -34.16 6.45
CA ARG A 574 47.73 -34.67 7.29
C ARG A 574 47.56 -36.18 7.13
#